data_AF-A0A973HYH2-F1
#
_entry.id   AF-A0A973HYH2-F1
#
_cell.length_a   1.000
_cell.length_b   1.000
_cell.length_c   1.000
_cell.angle_alpha   90.00
_cell.angle_beta   90.00
_cell.angle_gamma   90.00
#
_symmetry.space_group_name_H-M   'P 1'
#
loop_
_entity.id
_entity.type
_entity.pdbx_description
1 polymer ?
#
loop_
_entity_poly.entity_id
_entity_poly.type
_entity_poly.pdbx_seq_one_letter_code
_entity_poly.pdbx_strand_id
1 'polypeptide(L)'
;MAKTFKQWIYHKTKSPKVIGSNEFETMKALGWSDTPADFILIADFGIDGDDPSQVQVLGEAIQGVKDAANGALNINAMNKKELEDYAFDHFNVELDRRRSVKKLREEVKNLIKG
;
A
#
# COMPACT_ATOMS: atom_id res chain seq x y z
N MET A 1 7.72 8.02 29.47
CA MET A 1 8.55 7.36 28.44
C MET A 1 7.76 7.33 27.15
N ALA A 2 8.23 7.93 26.06
CA ALA A 2 7.57 7.85 24.76
C ALA A 2 7.56 6.38 24.31
N LYS A 3 6.41 5.87 23.85
CA LYS A 3 6.30 4.49 23.35
C LYS A 3 7.18 4.38 22.10
N THR A 4 8.24 3.57 22.21
CA THR A 4 9.03 3.17 21.05
C THR A 4 8.25 2.12 20.27
N PHE A 5 7.96 2.42 19.01
CA PHE A 5 7.35 1.46 18.09
C PHE A 5 8.27 1.29 16.89
N LYS A 6 8.18 0.11 16.26
CA LYS A 6 8.94 -0.19 15.04
C LYS A 6 8.20 0.34 13.84
N GLN A 7 8.91 1.01 12.93
CA GLN A 7 8.35 1.52 11.70
C GLN A 7 9.30 1.27 10.53
N TRP A 8 8.72 1.11 9.34
CA TRP A 8 9.48 1.06 8.10
C TRP A 8 9.98 2.44 7.73
N ILE A 9 11.17 2.49 7.14
CA ILE A 9 11.73 3.71 6.58
C ILE A 9 12.40 3.41 5.24
N TYR A 10 12.27 4.35 4.32
CA TYR A 10 12.56 4.25 2.90
C TYR A 10 13.61 5.30 2.51
N HIS A 11 14.37 5.04 1.45
CA HIS A 11 15.38 5.97 0.95
C HIS A 11 15.49 5.82 -0.57
N LYS A 12 15.76 6.92 -1.27
CA LYS A 12 15.78 6.96 -2.75
C LYS A 12 16.67 5.90 -3.39
N THR A 13 17.82 5.60 -2.78
CA THR A 13 18.85 4.71 -3.36
C THR A 13 19.21 3.51 -2.48
N LYS A 14 18.56 3.30 -1.34
CA LYS A 14 18.92 2.25 -0.38
C LYS A 14 17.71 1.37 -0.06
N SER A 15 17.96 0.11 0.25
CA SER A 15 16.90 -0.83 0.64
C SER A 15 16.15 -0.34 1.89
N PRO A 16 14.81 -0.45 1.92
CA PRO A 16 14.02 -0.12 3.10
C PRO A 16 14.45 -0.93 4.32
N LYS A 17 14.30 -0.35 5.50
CA LYS A 17 14.61 -1.03 6.76
C LYS A 17 13.65 -0.63 7.88
N VAL A 18 13.61 -1.46 8.93
CA VAL A 18 12.79 -1.20 10.11
C VAL A 18 13.65 -0.53 11.17
N ILE A 19 13.19 0.61 11.69
CA ILE A 19 13.85 1.37 12.75
C ILE A 19 12.91 1.56 13.95
N GLY A 20 13.47 1.93 15.11
CA GLY A 20 12.68 2.45 16.22
C GLY A 20 12.21 3.88 15.99
N SER A 21 11.07 4.27 16.57
CA SER A 21 10.54 5.64 16.46
C SER A 21 11.48 6.72 17.04
N ASN A 22 12.38 6.35 17.94
CA ASN A 22 13.44 7.21 18.48
C ASN A 22 14.55 7.51 17.46
N GLU A 23 14.71 6.70 16.42
CA GLU A 23 15.71 6.88 15.37
C GLU A 23 15.17 7.67 14.18
N PHE A 24 13.87 7.98 14.17
CA PHE A 24 13.19 8.56 13.03
C PHE A 24 13.75 9.92 12.62
N GLU A 25 13.86 10.86 13.56
CA GLU A 25 14.35 12.22 13.26
C GLU A 25 15.79 12.20 12.73
N THR A 26 16.64 11.35 13.29
CA THR A 26 18.01 11.15 12.81
C THR A 26 18.02 10.61 11.37
N MET A 27 17.16 9.64 11.09
CA MET A 27 17.08 9.02 9.78
C MET A 27 16.45 9.95 8.74
N LYS A 28 15.47 10.76 9.14
CA LYS A 28 14.86 11.81 8.33
C LYS A 28 15.88 12.87 7.94
N ALA A 29 16.72 13.30 8.88
CA ALA A 29 17.85 14.20 8.60
C ALA A 29 18.88 13.60 7.63
N LEU A 30 18.97 12.27 7.55
CA LEU A 30 19.81 11.54 6.59
C LEU A 30 19.13 11.28 5.24
N GLY A 31 17.95 11.89 4.99
CA GLY A 31 17.22 11.77 3.73
C GLY A 31 16.37 10.51 3.59
N TRP A 32 16.06 9.84 4.70
CA TRP A 32 15.09 8.75 4.71
C TRP A 32 13.66 9.28 4.96
N SER A 33 12.66 8.60 4.43
CA SER A 33 11.24 8.95 4.58
C SER A 33 10.45 7.78 5.17
N ASP A 34 9.38 8.06 5.90
CA ASP A 34 8.39 7.08 6.35
C ASP A 34 7.52 6.55 5.19
N THR A 35 7.63 7.13 3.99
CA THR A 35 6.94 6.67 2.79
C THR A 35 7.88 6.61 1.56
N PRO A 36 7.74 5.62 0.67
CA PRO A 36 8.45 5.62 -0.60
C PRO A 36 7.90 6.65 -1.59
N ALA A 37 6.69 7.20 -1.35
CA ALA A 37 6.02 8.14 -2.25
C ALA A 37 6.81 9.45 -2.44
N ASP A 38 7.56 9.88 -1.42
CA ASP A 38 8.38 11.11 -1.47
C ASP A 38 9.50 11.05 -2.53
N PHE A 39 9.83 9.86 -3.02
CA PHE A 39 10.89 9.65 -4.01
C PHE A 39 10.36 9.49 -5.43
N ILE A 40 9.04 9.46 -5.62
CA ILE A 40 8.41 9.35 -6.94
C ILE A 40 8.47 10.72 -7.61
N LEU A 41 9.30 10.86 -8.65
CA LEU A 41 9.30 12.06 -9.48
C LEU A 41 8.35 11.84 -10.65
N ILE A 42 7.35 12.71 -10.79
CA ILE A 42 6.38 12.70 -11.89
C ILE A 42 7.10 12.74 -13.26
N ALA A 43 8.21 13.49 -13.32
CA ALA A 43 9.08 13.58 -14.49
C ALA A 43 9.73 12.24 -14.91
N ASP A 44 9.97 11.31 -13.97
CA ASP A 44 10.52 9.98 -14.29
C ASP A 44 9.52 9.13 -15.10
N PHE A 45 8.24 9.53 -15.11
CA PHE A 45 7.17 8.90 -15.89
C PHE A 45 6.85 9.66 -17.18
N GLY A 46 7.67 10.68 -17.54
CA GLY A 46 7.45 11.50 -18.73
C GLY A 46 6.23 12.41 -18.63
N ILE A 47 5.76 12.69 -17.41
CA ILE A 47 4.57 13.49 -17.15
C ILE A 47 4.96 14.92 -16.83
N ASP A 48 4.23 15.85 -17.44
CA ASP A 48 4.34 17.28 -17.13
C ASP A 48 3.63 17.57 -15.81
N GLY A 49 4.39 18.09 -14.84
CA GLY A 49 3.88 18.43 -13.51
C GLY A 49 2.95 19.64 -13.50
N ASP A 50 2.98 20.45 -14.56
CA ASP A 50 2.10 21.61 -14.74
C ASP A 50 0.79 21.25 -15.48
N ASP A 51 0.63 20.00 -15.94
CA ASP A 51 -0.63 19.46 -16.49
C ASP A 51 -1.39 18.66 -15.42
N PRO A 52 -2.44 19.25 -14.79
CA PRO A 52 -3.18 18.59 -13.72
C PRO A 52 -3.81 17.26 -14.13
N SER A 53 -4.14 17.11 -15.42
CA SER A 53 -4.79 15.91 -15.94
C SER A 53 -3.84 14.72 -15.93
N GLN A 54 -2.59 14.93 -16.35
CA GLN A 54 -1.59 13.86 -16.38
C GLN A 54 -1.11 13.49 -14.97
N VAL A 55 -0.97 14.48 -14.08
CA VAL A 55 -0.65 14.23 -12.66
C VAL A 55 -1.75 13.38 -12.00
N GLN A 56 -3.02 13.67 -12.29
CA GLN A 56 -4.13 12.88 -11.77
C GLN A 56 -4.11 11.44 -12.30
N VAL A 57 -3.87 11.24 -13.59
CA VAL A 57 -3.76 9.90 -14.20
C VAL A 57 -2.61 9.11 -13.58
N LEU A 58 -1.46 9.73 -13.29
CA LEU A 58 -0.37 9.06 -12.58
C LEU A 58 -0.77 8.66 -11.16
N GLY A 59 -1.44 9.55 -10.43
CA GLY A 59 -1.94 9.27 -9.09
C GLY A 59 -2.90 8.07 -9.08
N GLU A 60 -3.83 8.02 -10.04
CA GLU A 60 -4.76 6.91 -10.23
C GLU A 60 -4.03 5.60 -10.58
N ALA A 61 -3.02 5.65 -11.46
CA ALA A 61 -2.21 4.49 -11.81
C ALA A 61 -1.39 3.95 -10.63
N ILE A 62 -0.76 4.84 -9.84
CA ILE A 62 -0.02 4.46 -8.63
C ILE A 62 -0.97 3.83 -7.61
N GLN A 63 -2.16 4.41 -7.43
CA GLN A 63 -3.17 3.88 -6.54
C GLN A 63 -3.67 2.50 -7.02
N GLY A 64 -3.88 2.31 -8.32
CA GLY A 64 -4.23 1.01 -8.91
C GLY A 64 -3.14 -0.06 -8.72
N VAL A 65 -1.85 0.30 -8.90
CA VAL A 65 -0.73 -0.61 -8.63
C VAL A 65 -0.64 -0.96 -7.13
N LYS A 66 -0.83 0.03 -6.26
CA LYS A 66 -0.90 -0.18 -4.81
C LYS A 66 -2.04 -1.13 -4.43
N ASP A 67 -3.22 -0.96 -5.01
CA ASP A 67 -4.38 -1.80 -4.73
C ASP A 67 -4.19 -3.22 -5.27
N ALA A 68 -3.64 -3.36 -6.48
CA ALA A 68 -3.26 -4.67 -7.03
C ALA A 68 -2.18 -5.37 -6.20
N ALA A 69 -1.16 -4.64 -5.76
CA ALA A 69 -0.10 -5.17 -4.90
C ALA A 69 -0.61 -5.55 -3.52
N ASN A 70 -1.47 -4.72 -2.92
CA ASN A 70 -2.13 -5.02 -1.65
C ASN A 70 -3.07 -6.23 -1.76
N GLY A 71 -3.83 -6.34 -2.85
CA GLY A 71 -4.61 -7.54 -3.15
C GLY A 71 -3.73 -8.79 -3.25
N ALA A 72 -2.67 -8.74 -4.06
CA ALA A 72 -1.81 -9.91 -4.28
C ALA A 72 -1.01 -10.34 -3.04
N LEU A 73 -0.47 -9.38 -2.28
CA LEU A 73 0.43 -9.65 -1.15
C LEU A 73 -0.30 -9.86 0.18
N ASN A 74 -1.41 -9.14 0.43
CA ASN A 74 -2.04 -9.13 1.76
C ASN A 74 -3.27 -10.03 1.91
N ILE A 75 -3.90 -10.58 0.88
CA ILE A 75 -5.06 -11.49 1.06
C ILE A 75 -4.74 -12.65 2.01
N ASN A 76 -3.53 -13.20 1.94
CA ASN A 76 -3.12 -14.29 2.81
C ASN A 76 -2.87 -13.87 4.27
N ALA A 77 -2.74 -12.57 4.54
CA ALA A 77 -2.56 -12.00 5.88
C ALA A 77 -3.84 -11.35 6.43
N MET A 78 -4.76 -10.93 5.55
CA MET A 78 -6.02 -10.29 5.91
C MET A 78 -6.90 -11.18 6.78
N ASN A 79 -7.58 -10.56 7.74
CA ASN A 79 -8.62 -11.14 8.58
C ASN A 79 -9.99 -11.12 7.86
N LYS A 80 -11.02 -11.73 8.45
CA LYS A 80 -12.33 -11.87 7.79
C LYS A 80 -12.98 -10.53 7.43
N LYS A 81 -12.83 -9.52 8.28
CA LYS A 81 -13.41 -8.19 8.06
C LYS A 81 -12.68 -7.48 6.92
N GLU A 82 -11.35 -7.51 6.95
CA GLU A 82 -10.54 -6.90 5.89
C GLU A 82 -10.79 -7.52 4.51
N LEU A 83 -11.06 -8.83 4.45
CA LEU A 83 -11.43 -9.50 3.20
C LEU A 83 -12.81 -9.08 2.69
N GLU A 84 -13.76 -8.86 3.59
CA GLU A 84 -15.11 -8.39 3.26
C GLU A 84 -15.08 -6.93 2.79
N ASP A 85 -14.40 -6.05 3.54
CA ASP A 85 -14.22 -4.65 3.18
C ASP A 85 -13.53 -4.54 1.80
N TYR A 86 -12.47 -5.33 1.56
CA TYR A 86 -11.79 -5.38 0.27
C TYR A 86 -12.70 -5.88 -0.88
N ALA A 87 -13.49 -6.92 -0.64
CA ALA A 87 -14.42 -7.44 -1.66
C ALA A 87 -15.53 -6.44 -2.01
N PHE A 88 -16.01 -5.71 -1.01
CA PHE A 88 -17.03 -4.69 -1.18
C PHE A 88 -16.47 -3.46 -1.91
N ASP A 89 -15.34 -2.91 -1.45
CA ASP A 89 -14.76 -1.69 -1.99
C ASP A 89 -14.26 -1.85 -3.44
N HIS A 90 -13.75 -3.04 -3.79
CA HIS A 90 -13.14 -3.28 -5.12
C HIS A 90 -14.05 -4.03 -6.11
N PHE A 91 -14.99 -4.85 -5.63
CA PHE A 91 -15.84 -5.68 -6.50
C PHE A 91 -17.34 -5.51 -6.23
N ASN A 92 -17.73 -4.70 -5.25
CA ASN A 92 -19.11 -4.55 -4.79
C ASN A 92 -19.76 -5.89 -4.42
N VAL A 93 -18.98 -6.79 -3.80
CA VAL A 93 -19.41 -8.13 -3.37
C VAL A 93 -19.36 -8.23 -1.84
N GLU A 94 -20.50 -8.55 -1.23
CA GLU A 94 -20.56 -8.89 0.20
C GLU A 94 -20.15 -10.35 0.42
N LEU A 95 -19.20 -10.56 1.34
CA LEU A 95 -18.73 -11.91 1.71
C LEU A 95 -19.45 -12.46 2.94
N ASP A 96 -19.78 -13.76 2.93
CA ASP A 96 -20.35 -14.41 4.11
C ASP A 96 -19.28 -14.71 5.18
N ARG A 97 -19.14 -13.79 6.15
CA ARG A 97 -18.19 -13.89 7.28
C ARG A 97 -18.34 -15.13 8.15
N ARG A 98 -19.47 -15.86 8.06
CA ARG A 98 -19.65 -17.13 8.77
C ARG A 98 -18.69 -18.21 8.26
N ARG A 99 -18.21 -18.07 7.03
CA ARG A 99 -17.23 -18.98 6.41
C ARG A 99 -15.84 -18.86 7.04
N SER A 100 -15.03 -19.89 6.85
CA SER A 100 -13.64 -19.88 7.32
C SER A 100 -12.81 -18.85 6.56
N VAL A 101 -11.80 -18.26 7.22
CA VAL A 101 -10.89 -17.29 6.61
C VAL A 101 -10.27 -17.83 5.32
N LYS A 102 -9.92 -19.13 5.30
CA LYS A 102 -9.37 -19.78 4.10
C LYS A 102 -10.33 -19.71 2.90
N LYS A 103 -11.62 -20.00 3.10
CA LYS A 103 -12.63 -19.92 2.04
C LYS A 103 -12.83 -18.49 1.56
N LEU A 104 -12.87 -17.52 2.48
CA LEU A 104 -12.99 -16.11 2.12
C LEU A 104 -11.81 -15.63 1.26
N ARG A 105 -10.59 -16.05 1.60
CA ARG A 105 -9.40 -15.75 0.80
C ARG A 105 -9.46 -16.36 -0.60
N GLU A 106 -9.96 -17.58 -0.73
CA GLU A 106 -10.17 -18.21 -2.04
C GLU A 106 -11.22 -17.45 -2.86
N GLU A 107 -12.32 -17.02 -2.23
CA GLU A 107 -13.39 -16.24 -2.86
C GLU A 107 -12.84 -14.90 -3.39
N VAL A 108 -12.12 -14.14 -2.57
CA VAL A 108 -11.49 -12.88 -2.99
C VAL A 108 -10.44 -13.09 -4.09
N LYS A 109 -9.64 -14.17 -4.01
CA LYS A 109 -8.68 -14.50 -5.08
C LYS A 109 -9.38 -14.82 -6.41
N ASN A 110 -10.56 -15.44 -6.38
CA ASN A 110 -11.31 -15.72 -7.59
C ASN A 110 -11.90 -14.43 -8.19
N LEU A 111 -12.35 -13.49 -7.35
CA LEU A 111 -12.81 -12.17 -7.82
C LEU A 111 -11.69 -11.39 -8.53
N ILE A 112 -10.45 -11.48 -8.02
CA ILE A 112 -9.28 -10.85 -8.66
C ILE A 112 -8.91 -11.51 -9.99
N LYS A 113 -9.12 -12.83 -10.10
CA LYS A 113 -8.72 -13.59 -11.29
C LYS A 113 -9.69 -13.45 -12.47
N GLY A 114 -10.92 -12.98 -12.23
CA GLY A 114 -11.92 -12.61 -13.24
C GLY A 114 -11.99 -13.56 -14.42
#